data_AF-A0A2E1GS47-F1
#
_entry.id   AF-A0A2E1GS47-F1
#
_cell.length_a   1.000
_cell.length_b   1.000
_cell.length_c   1.000
_cell.angle_alpha   90.00
_cell.angle_beta   90.00
_cell.angle_gamma   90.00
#
_symmetry.space_group_name_H-M   'P 1'
#
loop_
_entity.id
_entity.type
_entity.pdbx_description
1 polymer ?
#
loop_
_entity_poly.entity_id
_entity_poly.type
_entity_poly.pdbx_seq_one_letter_code
_entity_poly.pdbx_strand_id
1 'polypeptide(L)'
;MIKKLFFVFSLFLFFQCTINEKNGFENISSNHSNILFNNILIENDSINILDNEFFYNGAGLALGDFNNDSLVDVFFAGNQVDNKLYLNKGNLVFDDVTDISNLNKSDNLIWSSGVNVIDINNDNLQDIYVCNTLRKDSNLRKNMLYINLGINENGIPVFENQAEKYGLDDSTYSSHAQFFDYDNDGDLDLFIGVNRIEGIDPNVFRNIHDDNKVLSIDKLYENIKIDSLEHPYFIDVTKEAEIKFHGYSHSTIINDFNQDGYADIYVANDYLSSDLVYINNKNKTFTNKAGEMFKHFSLSSMGSDISDINNDGKLDLFVSEMQPYYNKRKKLFQKGTNYQREILTKRYNYEYQYTRNTLQLNNGINKKTGLPIFSEIGMFSEV
;
A
#
# COMPACT_ATOMS: atom_id res chain seq x y z
N MET A 1 -44.31 -11.29 -59.19
CA MET A 1 -44.19 -10.78 -57.80
C MET A 1 -42.99 -11.38 -57.05
N ILE A 2 -41.86 -11.65 -57.72
CA ILE A 2 -40.66 -12.29 -57.12
C ILE A 2 -39.38 -11.47 -57.34
N LYS A 3 -39.38 -10.49 -58.26
CA LYS A 3 -38.22 -9.60 -58.51
C LYS A 3 -38.13 -8.36 -57.62
N LYS A 4 -39.17 -8.02 -56.84
CA LYS A 4 -39.13 -6.90 -55.88
C LYS A 4 -38.69 -7.31 -54.47
N LEU A 5 -38.67 -8.61 -54.15
CA LEU A 5 -38.24 -9.10 -52.83
C LEU A 5 -36.71 -9.21 -52.70
N PHE A 6 -36.00 -9.37 -53.82
CA PHE A 6 -34.53 -9.47 -53.81
C PHE A 6 -33.83 -8.12 -53.60
N PHE A 7 -34.51 -7.00 -53.86
CA PHE A 7 -33.92 -5.67 -53.70
C PHE A 7 -34.04 -5.13 -52.27
N VAL A 8 -34.98 -5.65 -51.47
CA VAL A 8 -35.12 -5.28 -50.04
C VAL A 8 -34.14 -6.06 -49.16
N PHE A 9 -33.74 -7.27 -49.56
CA PHE A 9 -32.74 -8.05 -48.84
C PHE A 9 -31.29 -7.59 -49.07
N SER A 10 -31.04 -6.83 -50.16
CA SER A 10 -29.70 -6.27 -50.44
C SER A 10 -29.42 -4.95 -49.72
N LEU A 11 -30.43 -4.31 -49.12
CA LEU A 11 -30.25 -3.05 -48.37
C LEU A 11 -29.95 -3.25 -46.88
N PHE A 12 -30.13 -4.46 -46.35
CA PHE A 12 -29.87 -4.79 -44.95
C PHE A 12 -28.44 -5.32 -44.68
N LEU A 13 -27.61 -5.45 -45.72
CA LEU A 13 -26.23 -5.93 -45.60
C LEU A 13 -25.18 -4.81 -45.39
N PHE A 14 -25.61 -3.55 -45.23
CA PHE A 14 -24.73 -2.41 -44.97
C PHE A 14 -24.82 -1.85 -43.54
N PHE A 15 -25.48 -2.55 -42.61
CA PHE A 15 -25.15 -2.38 -41.19
C PHE A 15 -23.89 -3.19 -40.89
N GLN A 16 -22.78 -2.69 -41.42
CA GLN A 16 -21.46 -3.05 -40.94
C GLN A 16 -21.45 -2.64 -39.47
N CYS A 17 -21.58 -3.65 -38.61
CA CYS A 17 -21.28 -3.52 -37.21
C CYS A 17 -19.81 -3.07 -37.16
N THR A 18 -19.57 -1.77 -37.06
CA THR A 18 -18.28 -1.27 -36.62
C THR A 18 -18.16 -1.83 -35.21
N ILE A 19 -17.47 -2.95 -35.09
CA ILE A 19 -16.88 -3.37 -33.84
C ILE A 19 -15.96 -2.21 -33.49
N ASN A 20 -16.48 -1.27 -32.71
CA ASN A 20 -15.65 -0.32 -32.01
C ASN A 20 -14.90 -1.22 -31.04
N GLU A 21 -13.70 -1.63 -31.43
CA GLU A 21 -12.69 -2.09 -30.49
C GLU A 21 -12.39 -0.90 -29.58
N LYS A 22 -13.29 -0.60 -28.64
CA LYS A 22 -12.92 0.12 -27.43
C LYS A 22 -12.03 -0.85 -26.66
N ASN A 23 -10.77 -0.92 -27.08
CA ASN A 23 -9.74 -1.67 -26.38
C ASN A 23 -9.48 -0.94 -25.06
N GLY A 24 -10.14 -1.39 -24.00
CA GLY A 24 -9.85 -1.01 -22.62
C GLY A 24 -10.18 0.44 -22.24
N PHE A 25 -9.29 1.04 -21.46
CA PHE A 25 -9.49 2.29 -20.72
C PHE A 25 -9.61 3.53 -21.62
N GLU A 26 -10.49 4.46 -21.25
CA GLU A 26 -10.67 5.76 -21.89
C GLU A 26 -10.04 6.86 -21.03
N ASN A 27 -9.22 7.71 -21.63
CA ASN A 27 -8.58 8.82 -20.91
C ASN A 27 -9.60 9.92 -20.62
N ILE A 28 -9.80 10.23 -19.34
CA ILE A 28 -10.65 11.35 -18.89
C ILE A 28 -9.76 12.56 -18.61
N SER A 29 -9.94 13.62 -19.41
CA SER A 29 -9.19 14.86 -19.21
C SER A 29 -9.61 15.58 -17.92
N SER A 30 -8.69 16.31 -17.29
CA SER A 30 -8.98 17.14 -16.12
C SER A 30 -10.04 18.22 -16.39
N ASN A 31 -10.17 18.71 -17.62
CA ASN A 31 -11.24 19.63 -18.02
C ASN A 31 -12.64 19.01 -17.99
N HIS A 32 -12.71 17.67 -18.07
CA HIS A 32 -13.97 16.93 -17.96
C HIS A 32 -14.21 16.52 -16.51
N SER A 33 -13.20 15.94 -15.86
CA SER A 33 -13.36 15.43 -14.50
C SER A 33 -13.34 16.50 -13.42
N ASN A 34 -12.79 17.68 -13.71
CA ASN A 34 -12.46 18.72 -12.72
C ASN A 34 -11.46 18.27 -11.63
N ILE A 35 -10.80 17.12 -11.79
CA ILE A 35 -9.68 16.74 -10.92
C ILE A 35 -8.46 17.54 -11.38
N LEU A 36 -8.06 18.51 -10.55
CA LEU A 36 -6.92 19.41 -10.79
C LEU A 36 -5.74 19.17 -9.83
N PHE A 37 -5.83 18.16 -8.96
CA PHE A 37 -4.81 17.84 -7.98
C PHE A 37 -3.45 17.59 -8.64
N ASN A 38 -2.40 18.16 -8.06
CA ASN A 38 -1.03 17.95 -8.48
C ASN A 38 -0.10 17.99 -7.28
N ASN A 39 0.53 16.85 -6.98
CA ASN A 39 1.48 16.70 -5.89
C ASN A 39 2.88 17.19 -6.32
N ILE A 40 3.01 18.49 -6.57
CA ILE A 40 4.26 19.10 -7.02
C ILE A 40 5.25 19.12 -5.85
N LEU A 41 6.46 18.61 -6.11
CA LEU A 41 7.58 18.64 -5.18
C LEU A 41 8.59 19.71 -5.62
N ILE A 42 8.93 20.59 -4.70
CA ILE A 42 9.93 21.66 -4.87
C ILE A 42 11.07 21.42 -3.89
N GLU A 43 12.25 21.16 -4.45
CA GLU A 43 13.49 21.04 -3.67
C GLU A 43 13.97 22.41 -3.19
N ASN A 44 14.65 22.43 -2.04
CA ASN A 44 15.44 23.57 -1.58
C ASN A 44 16.64 23.10 -0.74
N ASP A 45 17.45 24.05 -0.27
CA ASP A 45 18.68 23.77 0.48
C ASP A 45 18.46 22.96 1.78
N SER A 46 17.23 22.92 2.31
CA SER A 46 16.87 22.18 3.54
C SER A 46 16.07 20.90 3.29
N ILE A 47 15.43 20.75 2.13
CA ILE A 47 14.67 19.55 1.75
C ILE A 47 14.95 19.21 0.30
N ASN A 48 15.77 18.18 0.11
CA ASN A 48 16.22 17.71 -1.18
C ASN A 48 16.54 16.21 -1.09
N ILE A 49 16.75 15.60 -2.25
CA ILE A 49 16.99 14.16 -2.37
C ILE A 49 18.31 13.69 -1.73
N LEU A 50 19.31 14.56 -1.58
CA LEU A 50 20.60 14.20 -0.99
C LEU A 50 20.51 14.08 0.54
N ASP A 51 19.66 14.88 1.17
CA ASP A 51 19.41 14.85 2.61
C ASP A 51 18.27 13.91 3.01
N ASN A 52 17.30 13.68 2.11
CA ASN A 52 16.17 12.78 2.31
C ASN A 52 15.94 11.91 1.06
N GLU A 53 16.38 10.66 1.12
CA GLU A 53 16.23 9.70 -0.01
C GLU A 53 14.77 9.46 -0.42
N PHE A 54 13.82 9.67 0.50
CA PHE A 54 12.38 9.49 0.27
C PHE A 54 11.66 10.75 -0.23
N PHE A 55 12.38 11.81 -0.58
CA PHE A 55 11.78 13.06 -1.05
C PHE A 55 10.86 12.86 -2.26
N TYR A 56 11.20 11.92 -3.15
CA TYR A 56 10.41 11.60 -4.35
C TYR A 56 9.44 10.42 -4.16
N ASN A 57 9.28 9.91 -2.93
CA ASN A 57 8.23 8.94 -2.67
C ASN A 57 6.89 9.66 -2.80
N GLY A 58 6.04 9.13 -3.69
CA GLY A 58 4.71 9.68 -3.93
C GLY A 58 3.81 9.60 -2.70
N ALA A 59 2.60 10.13 -2.86
CA ALA A 59 1.53 10.02 -1.90
C ALA A 59 0.47 9.01 -2.36
N GLY A 60 -0.32 8.50 -1.42
CA GLY A 60 -1.43 7.60 -1.69
C GLY A 60 -2.67 8.32 -2.20
N LEU A 61 -3.61 7.52 -2.71
CA LEU A 61 -4.98 7.91 -2.96
C LEU A 61 -5.89 6.84 -2.38
N ALA A 62 -7.12 7.22 -2.06
CA ALA A 62 -8.16 6.29 -1.67
C ALA A 62 -9.47 6.63 -2.35
N LEU A 63 -10.30 5.61 -2.51
CA LEU A 63 -11.63 5.69 -3.12
C LEU A 63 -12.65 5.32 -2.06
N GLY A 64 -13.75 6.06 -1.99
CA GLY A 64 -14.79 5.86 -1.00
C GLY A 64 -16.10 6.52 -1.43
N ASP A 65 -17.21 6.15 -0.79
CA ASP A 65 -18.49 6.85 -0.92
C ASP A 65 -18.71 7.61 0.39
N PHE A 66 -18.24 8.85 0.44
CA PHE A 66 -18.16 9.59 1.71
C PHE A 66 -19.47 10.26 2.09
N ASN A 67 -20.40 10.41 1.15
CA ASN A 67 -21.72 10.99 1.36
C ASN A 67 -22.87 9.98 1.20
N ASN A 68 -22.56 8.69 1.01
CA ASN A 68 -23.51 7.58 0.86
C ASN A 68 -24.50 7.77 -0.32
N ASP A 69 -24.04 8.35 -1.43
CA ASP A 69 -24.87 8.56 -2.63
C ASP A 69 -24.66 7.48 -3.72
N SER A 70 -23.89 6.44 -3.40
CA SER A 70 -23.50 5.34 -4.29
C SER A 70 -22.58 5.75 -5.45
N LEU A 71 -22.00 6.94 -5.41
CA LEU A 71 -20.94 7.37 -6.31
C LEU A 71 -19.59 7.29 -5.58
N VAL A 72 -18.57 6.78 -6.28
CA VAL A 72 -17.23 6.68 -5.71
C VAL A 72 -16.51 8.00 -5.85
N ASP A 73 -16.17 8.60 -4.73
CA ASP A 73 -15.35 9.79 -4.54
C ASP A 73 -13.85 9.46 -4.54
N VAL A 74 -13.02 10.49 -4.60
CA VAL A 74 -11.56 10.36 -4.62
C VAL A 74 -10.91 11.24 -3.57
N PHE A 75 -10.12 10.64 -2.70
CA PHE A 75 -9.24 11.36 -1.77
C PHE A 75 -7.78 11.20 -2.19
N PHE A 76 -7.05 12.31 -2.25
CA PHE A 76 -5.61 12.33 -2.50
C PHE A 76 -4.85 12.79 -1.26
N ALA A 77 -3.82 12.04 -0.87
CA ALA A 77 -2.80 12.58 0.02
C ALA A 77 -1.84 13.48 -0.74
N GLY A 78 -1.43 14.58 -0.12
CA GLY A 78 -0.40 15.48 -0.61
C GLY A 78 0.89 15.34 0.19
N ASN A 79 2.04 15.48 -0.47
CA ASN A 79 3.31 15.55 0.24
C ASN A 79 3.57 16.98 0.75
N GLN A 80 3.96 17.89 -0.15
CA GLN A 80 4.15 19.32 0.15
C GLN A 80 2.89 20.16 -0.08
N VAL A 81 1.90 19.61 -0.77
CA VAL A 81 0.58 20.22 -0.99
C VAL A 81 -0.41 19.66 0.03
N ASP A 82 -1.57 20.29 0.12
CA ASP A 82 -2.64 19.78 0.97
C ASP A 82 -3.23 18.45 0.47
N ASN A 83 -3.88 17.72 1.36
CA ASN A 83 -4.73 16.60 0.97
C ASN A 83 -5.97 17.15 0.24
N LYS A 84 -6.61 16.34 -0.62
CA LYS A 84 -7.76 16.79 -1.41
C LYS A 84 -8.86 15.74 -1.47
N LEU A 85 -10.11 16.16 -1.23
CA LEU A 85 -11.31 15.35 -1.44
C LEU A 85 -12.10 15.87 -2.65
N TYR A 86 -12.33 14.99 -3.61
CA TYR A 86 -13.12 15.20 -4.81
C TYR A 86 -14.41 14.39 -4.74
N LEU A 87 -15.53 15.07 -4.54
CA LEU A 87 -16.85 14.47 -4.46
C LEU A 87 -17.40 14.21 -5.87
N ASN A 88 -17.80 12.98 -6.17
CA ASN A 88 -18.29 12.56 -7.47
C ASN A 88 -19.71 13.07 -7.71
N LYS A 89 -19.92 13.74 -8.85
CA LYS A 89 -21.23 14.27 -9.29
C LYS A 89 -21.88 13.40 -10.35
N GLY A 90 -21.30 12.23 -10.62
CA GLY A 90 -21.67 11.31 -11.67
C GLY A 90 -20.90 11.58 -12.96
N ASN A 91 -20.89 10.60 -13.87
CA ASN A 91 -20.20 10.66 -15.16
C ASN A 91 -18.71 11.03 -15.04
N LEU A 92 -18.04 10.68 -13.93
CA LEU A 92 -16.62 11.03 -13.69
C LEU A 92 -16.36 12.53 -13.69
N VAL A 93 -17.32 13.33 -13.23
CA VAL A 93 -17.18 14.77 -12.95
C VAL A 93 -17.15 14.95 -11.43
N PHE A 94 -16.22 15.73 -10.91
CA PHE A 94 -15.99 15.85 -9.47
C PHE A 94 -15.97 17.31 -9.02
N ASP A 95 -16.34 17.55 -7.76
CA ASP A 95 -16.19 18.85 -7.08
C ASP A 95 -15.09 18.73 -6.01
N ASP A 96 -14.12 19.65 -5.98
CA ASP A 96 -13.18 19.77 -4.84
C ASP A 96 -13.94 20.34 -3.64
N VAL A 97 -14.15 19.51 -2.63
CA VAL A 97 -14.90 19.86 -1.40
C VAL A 97 -14.00 19.95 -0.17
N THR A 98 -12.68 19.95 -0.35
CA THR A 98 -11.69 19.81 0.73
C THR A 98 -11.88 20.82 1.86
N ASP A 99 -12.02 22.11 1.51
CA ASP A 99 -12.17 23.20 2.49
C ASP A 99 -13.47 23.07 3.29
N ILE A 100 -14.56 22.72 2.61
CA ILE A 100 -15.89 22.58 3.21
C ILE A 100 -15.96 21.32 4.09
N SER A 101 -15.16 20.30 3.74
CA SER A 101 -15.11 19.01 4.43
C SER A 101 -14.14 18.99 5.63
N ASN A 102 -13.41 20.09 5.88
CA ASN A 102 -12.44 20.23 6.97
C ASN A 102 -11.28 19.20 6.92
N LEU A 103 -10.77 18.93 5.71
CA LEU A 103 -9.71 17.95 5.46
C LEU A 103 -8.32 18.57 5.24
N ASN A 104 -8.21 19.89 5.30
CA ASN A 104 -6.93 20.58 5.17
C ASN A 104 -5.98 20.19 6.31
N LYS A 105 -4.69 20.12 6.00
CA LYS A 105 -3.64 19.90 7.00
C LYS A 105 -3.59 21.05 7.98
N SER A 106 -3.32 20.73 9.24
CA SER A 106 -3.07 21.74 10.28
C SER A 106 -1.76 22.49 10.07
N ASP A 107 -0.79 21.88 9.38
CA ASP A 107 0.48 22.48 9.00
C ASP A 107 0.90 21.99 7.60
N ASN A 108 1.25 22.92 6.72
CA ASN A 108 1.70 22.64 5.34
C ASN A 108 3.01 21.84 5.28
N LEU A 109 3.74 21.72 6.39
CA LEU A 109 4.94 20.90 6.48
C LEU A 109 4.64 19.41 6.66
N ILE A 110 3.42 19.03 7.05
CA ILE A 110 3.00 17.64 7.19
C ILE A 110 3.08 16.95 5.82
N TRP A 111 3.79 15.82 5.80
CA TRP A 111 4.04 15.05 4.58
C TRP A 111 3.20 13.77 4.59
N SER A 112 2.04 13.82 3.95
CA SER A 112 1.13 12.68 3.90
C SER A 112 1.59 11.65 2.86
N SER A 113 1.40 10.38 3.19
CA SER A 113 1.84 9.22 2.43
C SER A 113 0.64 8.30 2.13
N GLY A 114 0.60 7.08 2.65
CA GLY A 114 -0.51 6.14 2.47
C GLY A 114 -1.83 6.66 3.04
N VAL A 115 -2.93 6.22 2.42
CA VAL A 115 -4.29 6.55 2.82
C VAL A 115 -5.12 5.27 2.83
N ASN A 116 -5.98 5.13 3.83
CA ASN A 116 -6.98 4.07 3.93
C ASN A 116 -8.36 4.68 4.13
N VAL A 117 -9.39 3.99 3.62
CA VAL A 117 -10.79 4.31 3.85
C VAL A 117 -11.41 3.14 4.59
N ILE A 118 -12.06 3.43 5.72
CA ILE A 118 -12.58 2.43 6.66
C ILE A 118 -13.74 3.04 7.44
N ASP A 119 -14.78 2.27 7.74
CA ASP A 119 -15.76 2.63 8.76
C ASP A 119 -15.22 2.13 10.11
N ILE A 120 -14.48 2.99 10.83
CA ILE A 120 -13.69 2.54 11.99
C ILE A 120 -14.56 2.39 13.24
N ASN A 121 -15.69 3.10 13.31
CA ASN A 121 -16.59 3.13 14.47
C ASN A 121 -17.90 2.37 14.22
N ASN A 122 -18.07 1.74 13.05
CA ASN A 122 -19.25 0.99 12.61
C ASN A 122 -20.53 1.83 12.54
N ASP A 123 -20.44 3.10 12.13
CA ASP A 123 -21.60 3.99 11.99
C ASP A 123 -22.16 4.04 10.54
N ASN A 124 -21.58 3.28 9.62
CA ASN A 124 -21.85 3.25 8.17
C ASN A 124 -21.45 4.53 7.44
N LEU A 125 -20.55 5.33 8.01
CA LEU A 125 -19.87 6.42 7.33
C LEU A 125 -18.40 6.02 7.14
N GLN A 126 -17.89 6.30 5.95
CA GLN A 126 -16.49 6.00 5.65
C GLN A 126 -15.58 7.10 6.21
N ASP A 127 -14.64 6.69 7.07
CA ASP A 127 -13.58 7.51 7.63
C ASP A 127 -12.29 7.41 6.80
N ILE A 128 -11.36 8.35 7.02
CA ILE A 128 -10.10 8.43 6.29
C ILE A 128 -8.93 8.37 7.27
N TYR A 129 -8.08 7.34 7.14
CA TYR A 129 -6.82 7.25 7.86
C TYR A 129 -5.64 7.64 6.95
N VAL A 130 -4.82 8.59 7.38
CA VAL A 130 -3.70 9.15 6.62
C VAL A 130 -2.40 8.94 7.38
N CYS A 131 -1.46 8.24 6.76
CA CYS A 131 -0.10 8.10 7.23
C CYS A 131 0.71 9.38 6.94
N ASN A 132 1.60 9.77 7.86
CA ASN A 132 2.51 10.91 7.68
C ASN A 132 3.96 10.49 7.91
N THR A 133 4.91 11.11 7.19
CA THR A 133 6.32 10.67 7.18
C THR A 133 7.32 11.82 6.94
N LEU A 134 8.55 11.48 6.58
CA LEU A 134 9.67 12.33 6.15
C LEU A 134 10.26 13.30 7.19
N ARG A 135 9.44 14.05 7.94
CA ARG A 135 9.93 15.15 8.80
C ARG A 135 10.61 14.66 10.08
N LYS A 136 11.76 15.23 10.46
CA LYS A 136 12.42 14.88 11.74
C LYS A 136 11.57 15.13 12.97
N ASP A 137 10.80 16.21 12.97
CA ASP A 137 9.84 16.52 14.04
C ASP A 137 8.70 15.51 14.02
N SER A 138 8.54 14.75 15.11
CA SER A 138 7.49 13.75 15.26
C SER A 138 6.09 14.35 15.24
N ASN A 139 5.92 15.62 15.66
CA ASN A 139 4.62 16.29 15.63
C ASN A 139 4.12 16.51 14.20
N LEU A 140 5.03 16.67 13.24
CA LEU A 140 4.72 16.82 11.81
C LEU A 140 4.54 15.46 11.11
N ARG A 141 4.62 14.35 11.85
CA ARG A 141 4.47 12.98 11.34
C ARG A 141 3.42 12.16 12.08
N LYS A 142 2.72 12.74 13.04
CA LYS A 142 1.55 12.09 13.63
C LYS A 142 0.58 11.73 12.52
N ASN A 143 0.20 10.46 12.41
CA ASN A 143 -0.84 10.02 11.50
C ASN A 143 -2.18 10.71 11.87
N MET A 144 -3.07 10.84 10.89
CA MET A 144 -4.35 11.52 11.04
C MET A 144 -5.48 10.54 10.79
N LEU A 145 -6.56 10.65 11.56
CA LEU A 145 -7.78 9.86 11.41
C LEU A 145 -8.93 10.84 11.34
N TYR A 146 -9.44 11.05 10.13
CA TYR A 146 -10.57 11.92 9.87
C TYR A 146 -11.86 11.13 10.01
N ILE A 147 -12.55 11.32 11.12
CA ILE A 147 -13.86 10.72 11.39
C ILE A 147 -14.92 11.49 10.63
N ASN A 148 -15.77 10.78 9.89
CA ASN A 148 -16.88 11.34 9.14
C ASN A 148 -18.05 11.65 10.09
N LEU A 149 -18.41 12.93 10.20
CA LEU A 149 -19.49 13.41 11.06
C LEU A 149 -20.85 13.47 10.34
N GLY A 150 -20.91 12.94 9.11
CA GLY A 150 -22.05 12.99 8.22
C GLY A 150 -22.03 14.19 7.27
N ILE A 151 -23.15 14.39 6.58
CA ILE A 151 -23.30 15.42 5.56
C ILE A 151 -23.85 16.74 6.12
N ASN A 152 -23.38 17.85 5.58
CA ASN A 152 -23.98 19.16 5.82
C ASN A 152 -25.24 19.39 4.96
N GLU A 153 -25.86 20.58 5.08
CA GLU A 153 -27.07 20.96 4.34
C GLU A 153 -26.94 20.89 2.80
N ASN A 154 -25.72 20.90 2.28
CA ASN A 154 -25.43 20.82 0.84
C ASN A 154 -25.06 19.40 0.38
N GLY A 155 -25.17 18.39 1.25
CA GLY A 155 -24.81 17.01 0.94
C GLY A 155 -23.30 16.75 0.87
N ILE A 156 -22.49 17.61 1.48
CA ILE A 156 -21.03 17.47 1.52
C ILE A 156 -20.63 16.86 2.87
N PRO A 157 -19.80 15.80 2.91
CA PRO A 157 -19.36 15.17 4.14
C PRO A 157 -18.43 16.09 4.92
N VAL A 158 -18.50 16.05 6.26
CA VAL A 158 -17.69 16.88 7.15
C VAL A 158 -16.88 15.97 8.07
N PHE A 159 -15.59 16.26 8.21
CA PHE A 159 -14.68 15.42 8.99
C PHE A 159 -14.06 16.15 10.19
N GLU A 160 -13.65 15.38 11.18
CA GLU A 160 -12.82 15.83 12.30
C GLU A 160 -11.63 14.89 12.47
N ASN A 161 -10.42 15.45 12.59
CA ASN A 161 -9.26 14.64 12.95
C ASN A 161 -9.32 14.22 14.43
N GLN A 162 -9.45 12.92 14.67
CA GLN A 162 -9.57 12.32 16.00
C GLN A 162 -8.48 11.26 16.28
N ALA A 163 -7.36 11.25 15.55
CA ALA A 163 -6.31 10.23 15.70
C ALA A 163 -5.88 9.99 17.16
N GLU A 164 -5.61 11.05 17.92
CA GLU A 164 -5.19 10.94 19.33
C GLU A 164 -6.30 10.34 20.22
N LYS A 165 -7.58 10.66 19.95
CA LYS A 165 -8.73 10.10 20.71
C LYS A 165 -8.82 8.58 20.53
N TYR A 166 -8.47 8.08 19.36
CA TYR A 166 -8.47 6.65 19.02
C TYR A 166 -7.15 5.93 19.35
N GLY A 167 -6.11 6.64 19.82
CA GLY A 167 -4.78 6.06 20.02
C GLY A 167 -3.99 5.80 18.72
N LEU A 168 -4.37 6.44 17.62
CA LEU A 168 -3.87 6.20 16.26
C LEU A 168 -2.99 7.33 15.72
N ASP A 169 -2.54 8.28 16.55
CA ASP A 169 -1.63 9.37 16.18
C ASP A 169 -0.15 8.93 16.16
N ASP A 170 0.13 7.72 15.64
CA ASP A 170 1.49 7.18 15.50
C ASP A 170 2.38 8.19 14.76
N SER A 171 3.57 8.43 15.29
CA SER A 171 4.50 9.46 14.80
C SER A 171 5.79 8.87 14.22
N THR A 172 5.75 7.59 13.82
CA THR A 172 6.84 6.94 13.10
C THR A 172 6.90 7.42 11.65
N TYR A 173 7.79 6.83 10.85
CA TYR A 173 7.94 7.20 9.43
C TYR A 173 6.94 6.38 8.61
N SER A 174 5.64 6.54 8.92
CA SER A 174 4.54 5.75 8.38
C SER A 174 4.47 5.88 6.86
N SER A 175 4.76 4.82 6.12
CA SER A 175 4.70 4.81 4.65
C SER A 175 3.30 4.45 4.16
N HIS A 176 2.66 3.48 4.81
CA HIS A 176 1.32 3.00 4.52
C HIS A 176 0.77 2.22 5.74
N ALA A 177 -0.49 1.83 5.68
CA ALA A 177 -1.10 1.00 6.70
C ALA A 177 -2.13 0.02 6.11
N GLN A 178 -2.48 -1.02 6.85
CA GLN A 178 -3.47 -2.04 6.51
C GLN A 178 -4.35 -2.30 7.73
N PHE A 179 -5.67 -2.27 7.52
CA PHE A 179 -6.65 -2.67 8.54
C PHE A 179 -7.12 -4.10 8.30
N PHE A 180 -7.06 -4.95 9.33
CA PHE A 180 -7.45 -6.36 9.26
C PHE A 180 -7.64 -6.94 10.66
N ASP A 181 -8.45 -7.98 10.78
CA ASP A 181 -8.67 -8.74 12.03
C ASP A 181 -7.50 -9.73 12.23
N TYR A 182 -6.51 -9.39 13.07
CA TYR A 182 -5.30 -10.23 13.21
C TYR A 182 -5.47 -11.34 14.23
N ASP A 183 -6.42 -11.24 15.14
CA ASP A 183 -6.62 -12.24 16.20
C ASP A 183 -7.93 -13.03 16.09
N ASN A 184 -8.70 -12.76 15.04
CA ASN A 184 -9.99 -13.37 14.69
C ASN A 184 -11.09 -13.09 15.74
N ASP A 185 -11.09 -11.91 16.37
CA ASP A 185 -12.12 -11.52 17.33
C ASP A 185 -13.29 -10.71 16.71
N GLY A 186 -13.16 -10.35 15.43
CA GLY A 186 -14.18 -9.74 14.60
C GLY A 186 -14.15 -8.22 14.54
N ASP A 187 -13.18 -7.56 15.18
CA ASP A 187 -12.86 -6.16 14.91
C ASP A 187 -11.61 -6.00 14.03
N LEU A 188 -11.39 -4.79 13.50
CA LEU A 188 -10.26 -4.50 12.63
C LEU A 188 -9.15 -3.83 13.43
N ASP A 189 -7.97 -4.43 13.39
CA ASP A 189 -6.72 -3.93 13.90
C ASP A 189 -5.95 -3.14 12.84
N LEU A 190 -4.79 -2.59 13.20
CA LEU A 190 -3.99 -1.76 12.30
C LEU A 190 -2.52 -2.18 12.26
N PHE A 191 -2.03 -2.54 11.08
CA PHE A 191 -0.60 -2.65 10.80
C PHE A 191 -0.09 -1.41 10.06
N ILE A 192 1.03 -0.82 10.49
CA ILE A 192 1.64 0.36 9.86
C ILE A 192 3.03 -0.03 9.35
N GLY A 193 3.24 0.13 8.05
CA GLY A 193 4.56 0.01 7.43
C GLY A 193 5.42 1.22 7.76
N VAL A 194 6.63 1.00 8.26
CA VAL A 194 7.58 2.05 8.65
C VAL A 194 8.78 2.07 7.73
N ASN A 195 9.12 3.26 7.25
CA ASN A 195 10.25 3.48 6.37
C ASN A 195 11.17 4.59 6.87
N ARG A 196 12.15 4.22 7.72
CA ARG A 196 13.08 5.15 8.37
C ARG A 196 14.54 4.82 8.08
N ILE A 197 15.24 5.74 7.40
CA ILE A 197 16.68 5.62 7.10
C ILE A 197 17.61 6.33 8.10
N GLU A 198 17.09 7.25 8.92
CA GLU A 198 17.94 8.12 9.74
C GLU A 198 18.84 7.36 10.73
N GLY A 199 20.13 7.72 10.73
CA GLY A 199 21.12 7.19 11.68
C GLY A 199 21.65 5.80 11.33
N ILE A 200 21.25 5.24 10.18
CA ILE A 200 21.55 3.88 9.76
C ILE A 200 21.86 3.85 8.26
N ASP A 201 23.01 3.29 7.87
CA ASP A 201 23.24 2.91 6.47
C ASP A 201 22.45 1.62 6.15
N PRO A 202 21.43 1.67 5.27
CA PRO A 202 20.58 0.53 4.95
C PRO A 202 21.29 -0.54 4.10
N ASN A 203 22.45 -0.21 3.52
CA ASN A 203 23.24 -1.09 2.66
C ASN A 203 24.36 -1.84 3.41
N VAL A 204 24.33 -1.83 4.74
CA VAL A 204 25.31 -2.54 5.59
C VAL A 204 24.68 -3.77 6.22
N PHE A 205 25.31 -4.93 6.02
CA PHE A 205 24.92 -6.18 6.69
C PHE A 205 25.06 -6.08 8.21
N ARG A 206 24.03 -6.53 8.93
CA ARG A 206 23.96 -6.48 10.39
C ARG A 206 23.34 -7.76 10.92
N ASN A 207 23.46 -7.99 12.23
CA ASN A 207 22.71 -9.07 12.85
C ASN A 207 21.23 -8.67 12.92
N ILE A 208 20.37 -9.46 12.29
CA ILE A 208 18.92 -9.28 12.21
C ILE A 208 18.18 -9.38 13.57
N HIS A 209 18.90 -9.67 14.66
CA HIS A 209 18.36 -9.86 16.01
C HIS A 209 18.97 -8.91 17.07
N ASP A 210 19.69 -7.85 16.64
CA ASP A 210 20.25 -6.87 17.59
C ASP A 210 19.21 -5.79 17.93
N ASP A 211 18.35 -6.09 18.89
CA ASP A 211 17.21 -5.26 19.34
C ASP A 211 17.62 -3.82 19.73
N ASN A 212 18.87 -3.60 20.12
CA ASN A 212 19.34 -2.30 20.64
C ASN A 212 19.67 -1.28 19.54
N LYS A 213 19.49 -1.62 18.26
CA LYS A 213 19.88 -0.76 17.12
C LYS A 213 18.87 -0.70 15.97
N VAL A 214 17.69 -1.32 16.10
CA VAL A 214 16.69 -1.31 15.03
C VAL A 214 15.79 -0.07 15.15
N LEU A 215 15.88 0.84 14.18
CA LEU A 215 15.13 2.10 14.19
C LEU A 215 13.89 2.13 13.28
N SER A 216 13.82 1.21 12.31
CA SER A 216 12.71 1.07 11.37
C SER A 216 12.09 -0.30 11.58
N ILE A 217 11.04 -0.34 12.39
CA ILE A 217 10.23 -1.52 12.70
C ILE A 217 8.80 -1.11 12.39
N ASP A 218 8.08 -1.97 11.67
CA ASP A 218 6.65 -1.81 11.44
C ASP A 218 5.88 -1.85 12.77
N LYS A 219 4.66 -1.33 12.75
CA LYS A 219 3.80 -1.28 13.95
C LYS A 219 2.59 -2.17 13.79
N LEU A 220 2.15 -2.76 14.90
CA LEU A 220 0.85 -3.40 15.02
C LEU A 220 0.10 -2.80 16.20
N TYR A 221 -1.14 -2.39 15.94
CA TYR A 221 -2.05 -1.82 16.90
C TYR A 221 -3.28 -2.71 17.03
N GLU A 222 -3.57 -3.16 18.25
CA GLU A 222 -4.77 -3.94 18.56
C GLU A 222 -5.93 -3.00 18.86
N ASN A 223 -7.08 -3.26 18.26
CA ASN A 223 -8.32 -2.61 18.59
C ASN A 223 -8.87 -3.19 19.89
N ILE A 224 -9.17 -2.32 20.85
CA ILE A 224 -9.76 -2.71 22.12
C ILE A 224 -11.00 -1.91 22.43
N LYS A 225 -11.98 -2.59 23.00
CA LYS A 225 -13.16 -1.93 23.56
C LYS A 225 -12.86 -1.38 24.96
N ILE A 226 -13.07 -0.09 25.15
CA ILE A 226 -13.02 0.56 26.45
C ILE A 226 -14.43 1.02 26.83
N ASP A 227 -15.01 0.47 27.91
CA ASP A 227 -16.40 0.72 28.32
C ASP A 227 -16.77 2.20 28.50
N SER A 228 -15.80 3.06 28.78
CA SER A 228 -16.00 4.51 28.95
C SER A 228 -15.96 5.31 27.64
N LEU A 229 -15.63 4.67 26.52
CA LEU A 229 -15.57 5.29 25.20
C LEU A 229 -16.72 4.76 24.33
N GLU A 230 -17.27 5.63 23.49
CA GLU A 230 -18.32 5.26 22.52
C GLU A 230 -17.74 4.77 21.18
N HIS A 231 -16.41 4.70 21.08
CA HIS A 231 -15.66 4.32 19.89
C HIS A 231 -14.52 3.35 20.28
N PRO A 232 -13.97 2.59 19.33
CA PRO A 232 -12.80 1.74 19.59
C PRO A 232 -11.57 2.56 19.97
N TYR A 233 -10.63 1.89 20.65
CA TYR A 233 -9.35 2.48 21.01
C TYR A 233 -8.23 1.53 20.62
N PHE A 234 -7.16 2.05 20.05
CA PHE A 234 -6.06 1.24 19.53
C PHE A 234 -4.84 1.32 20.45
N ILE A 235 -4.25 0.16 20.75
CA ILE A 235 -3.04 0.06 21.58
C ILE A 235 -1.89 -0.53 20.76
N ASP A 236 -0.70 0.05 20.84
CA ASP A 236 0.51 -0.51 20.22
C ASP A 236 0.87 -1.84 20.91
N VAL A 237 0.75 -2.95 20.17
CA VAL A 237 1.09 -4.32 20.60
C VAL A 237 2.28 -4.87 19.80
N THR A 238 3.03 -4.01 19.11
CA THR A 238 4.12 -4.40 18.20
C THR A 238 5.10 -5.39 18.83
N LYS A 239 5.47 -5.15 20.08
CA LYS A 239 6.44 -5.97 20.80
C LYS A 239 5.84 -7.30 21.24
N GLU A 240 4.62 -7.26 21.77
CA GLU A 240 3.84 -8.40 22.23
C GLU A 240 3.56 -9.37 21.06
N ALA A 241 3.28 -8.82 19.88
CA ALA A 241 3.02 -9.56 18.66
C ALA A 241 4.28 -10.08 17.94
N GLU A 242 5.47 -9.81 18.49
CA GLU A 242 6.77 -10.17 17.91
C GLU A 242 7.06 -9.56 16.52
N ILE A 243 6.47 -8.40 16.21
CA ILE A 243 6.84 -7.58 15.04
C ILE A 243 8.14 -6.85 15.36
N LYS A 244 9.27 -7.49 15.03
CA LYS A 244 10.60 -7.08 15.53
C LYS A 244 11.69 -6.95 14.47
N PHE A 245 11.38 -7.26 13.21
CA PHE A 245 12.39 -7.21 12.17
C PHE A 245 12.58 -5.78 11.64
N HIS A 246 13.84 -5.46 11.38
CA HIS A 246 14.20 -4.23 10.70
C HIS A 246 13.78 -4.29 9.24
N GLY A 247 13.08 -3.26 8.78
CA GLY A 247 12.64 -3.15 7.39
C GLY A 247 12.50 -1.70 6.92
N TYR A 248 12.43 -1.55 5.61
CA TYR A 248 12.10 -0.30 4.91
C TYR A 248 10.81 -0.57 4.15
N SER A 249 9.70 -0.57 4.88
CA SER A 249 8.43 -1.11 4.39
C SER A 249 7.79 -0.17 3.38
N HIS A 250 7.48 -0.67 2.19
CA HIS A 250 6.87 0.10 1.10
C HIS A 250 5.48 -0.40 0.68
N SER A 251 5.21 -1.69 0.85
CA SER A 251 3.92 -2.30 0.54
C SER A 251 3.69 -3.52 1.44
N THR A 252 2.44 -3.74 1.82
CA THR A 252 2.02 -4.85 2.66
C THR A 252 0.81 -5.52 2.04
N ILE A 253 0.76 -6.85 2.14
CA ILE A 253 -0.39 -7.67 1.73
C ILE A 253 -0.85 -8.47 2.94
N ILE A 254 -2.15 -8.41 3.21
CA ILE A 254 -2.82 -9.27 4.18
C ILE A 254 -3.42 -10.46 3.42
N ASN A 255 -3.00 -11.66 3.77
CA ASN A 255 -3.50 -12.89 3.15
C ASN A 255 -3.26 -14.10 4.07
N ASP A 256 -4.14 -15.09 4.05
CA ASP A 256 -3.91 -16.39 4.72
C ASP A 256 -3.00 -17.25 3.81
N PHE A 257 -1.68 -17.15 3.98
CA PHE A 257 -0.71 -17.82 3.10
C PHE A 257 -0.65 -19.33 3.36
N ASN A 258 -0.87 -19.76 4.59
CA ASN A 258 -0.79 -21.16 5.00
C ASN A 258 -2.17 -21.87 5.02
N GLN A 259 -3.25 -21.14 4.71
CA GLN A 259 -4.64 -21.59 4.62
C GLN A 259 -5.18 -22.14 5.95
N ASP A 260 -4.82 -21.49 7.06
CA ASP A 260 -5.17 -21.94 8.40
C ASP A 260 -6.30 -21.14 9.07
N GLY A 261 -6.85 -20.16 8.35
CA GLY A 261 -7.96 -19.29 8.75
C GLY A 261 -7.55 -18.04 9.52
N TYR A 262 -6.25 -17.77 9.69
CA TYR A 262 -5.74 -16.55 10.29
C TYR A 262 -5.03 -15.70 9.24
N ALA A 263 -5.20 -14.39 9.32
CA ALA A 263 -4.52 -13.48 8.41
C ALA A 263 -3.01 -13.43 8.72
N ASP A 264 -2.19 -13.60 7.68
CA ASP A 264 -0.75 -13.39 7.71
C ASP A 264 -0.39 -12.07 7.00
N ILE A 265 0.85 -11.62 7.16
CA ILE A 265 1.33 -10.33 6.64
C ILE A 265 2.57 -10.53 5.78
N TYR A 266 2.49 -10.19 4.49
CA TYR A 266 3.66 -10.03 3.64
C TYR A 266 4.12 -8.57 3.65
N VAL A 267 5.42 -8.32 3.81
CA VAL A 267 6.01 -6.97 3.82
C VAL A 267 7.10 -6.87 2.74
N ALA A 268 6.89 -5.98 1.78
CA ALA A 268 7.88 -5.59 0.77
C ALA A 268 8.86 -4.57 1.36
N ASN A 269 10.14 -4.91 1.37
CA ASN A 269 11.22 -4.10 1.94
C ASN A 269 12.24 -3.65 0.88
N ASP A 270 12.86 -2.50 1.13
CA ASP A 270 13.96 -1.98 0.31
C ASP A 270 15.36 -2.36 0.87
N TYR A 271 16.39 -2.06 0.09
CA TYR A 271 17.81 -2.16 0.41
C TYR A 271 18.33 -3.59 0.65
N LEU A 272 18.83 -3.87 1.86
CA LEU A 272 19.27 -5.20 2.25
C LEU A 272 18.21 -5.93 3.07
N SER A 273 17.32 -5.22 3.77
CA SER A 273 16.26 -5.90 4.53
C SER A 273 15.45 -6.76 3.59
N SER A 274 15.36 -8.04 3.93
CA SER A 274 14.61 -8.98 3.12
C SER A 274 13.11 -8.70 3.26
N ASP A 275 12.35 -9.00 2.21
CA ASP A 275 10.91 -9.10 2.35
C ASP A 275 10.57 -10.12 3.45
N LEU A 276 9.47 -9.90 4.14
CA LEU A 276 9.04 -10.70 5.28
C LEU A 276 7.70 -11.36 4.98
N VAL A 277 7.47 -12.52 5.58
CA VAL A 277 6.13 -13.12 5.71
C VAL A 277 5.93 -13.45 7.16
N TYR A 278 5.20 -12.61 7.87
CA TYR A 278 4.77 -12.86 9.23
C TYR A 278 3.59 -13.83 9.21
N ILE A 279 3.85 -15.10 9.54
CA ILE A 279 2.82 -16.10 9.74
C ILE A 279 2.23 -15.94 11.13
N ASN A 280 0.90 -15.93 11.22
CA ASN A 280 0.17 -15.79 12.46
C ASN A 280 0.22 -17.09 13.28
N ASN A 281 0.66 -16.98 14.53
CA ASN A 281 0.79 -18.14 15.42
C ASN A 281 -0.51 -18.48 16.18
N LYS A 282 -1.62 -17.76 15.92
CA LYS A 282 -2.95 -17.96 16.56
C LYS A 282 -2.98 -17.71 18.06
N ASN A 283 -2.00 -16.95 18.54
CA ASN A 283 -1.85 -16.58 19.94
C ASN A 283 -1.45 -15.10 20.07
N LYS A 284 -1.90 -14.29 19.10
CA LYS A 284 -1.56 -12.87 18.93
C LYS A 284 -0.08 -12.58 18.66
N THR A 285 0.70 -13.57 18.20
CA THR A 285 2.10 -13.36 17.81
C THR A 285 2.36 -13.80 16.38
N PHE A 286 3.44 -13.30 15.78
CA PHE A 286 3.85 -13.61 14.43
C PHE A 286 5.25 -14.23 14.36
N THR A 287 5.50 -15.00 13.30
CA THR A 287 6.83 -15.53 13.00
C THR A 287 7.17 -15.33 11.53
N ASN A 288 8.33 -14.73 11.24
CA ASN A 288 8.80 -14.59 9.87
C ASN A 288 9.15 -15.95 9.24
N LYS A 289 8.58 -16.26 8.09
CA LYS A 289 8.74 -17.50 7.32
C LYS A 289 9.11 -17.30 5.85
N ALA A 290 9.46 -16.08 5.44
CA ALA A 290 9.74 -15.75 4.04
C ALA A 290 10.74 -16.72 3.36
N GLY A 291 11.88 -17.02 3.97
CA GLY A 291 12.90 -17.91 3.41
C GLY A 291 12.50 -19.39 3.28
N GLU A 292 11.43 -19.82 3.98
CA GLU A 292 10.85 -21.15 3.81
C GLU A 292 9.94 -21.21 2.58
N MET A 293 9.30 -20.10 2.23
CA MET A 293 8.30 -19.97 1.16
C MET A 293 8.92 -19.58 -0.19
N PHE A 294 9.89 -18.67 -0.18
CA PHE A 294 10.54 -18.13 -1.36
C PHE A 294 12.02 -18.52 -1.45
N LYS A 295 12.63 -18.32 -2.63
CA LYS A 295 14.06 -18.58 -2.87
C LYS A 295 14.81 -17.40 -3.47
N HIS A 296 14.11 -16.50 -4.14
CA HIS A 296 14.68 -15.32 -4.77
C HIS A 296 13.70 -14.16 -4.57
N PHE A 297 14.23 -13.03 -4.12
CA PHE A 297 13.47 -11.84 -3.78
C PHE A 297 13.88 -10.67 -4.68
N SER A 298 13.02 -9.66 -4.77
CA SER A 298 13.41 -8.35 -5.29
C SER A 298 14.35 -7.66 -4.28
N LEU A 299 15.28 -6.85 -4.78
CA LEU A 299 16.23 -6.12 -3.93
C LEU A 299 15.65 -4.84 -3.34
N SER A 300 14.86 -4.14 -4.14
CA SER A 300 14.23 -2.89 -3.78
C SER A 300 12.74 -3.04 -4.02
N SER A 301 12.09 -3.82 -3.17
CA SER A 301 10.67 -4.13 -3.29
C SER A 301 9.86 -2.88 -2.99
N MET A 302 9.04 -2.45 -3.95
CA MET A 302 8.28 -1.19 -3.89
C MET A 302 6.79 -1.46 -3.69
N GLY A 303 6.10 -1.87 -4.74
CA GLY A 303 4.70 -2.28 -4.71
C GLY A 303 4.56 -3.80 -4.84
N SER A 304 3.56 -4.37 -4.19
CA SER A 304 3.22 -5.78 -4.29
C SER A 304 1.72 -5.98 -4.50
N ASP A 305 1.35 -7.07 -5.17
CA ASP A 305 -0.04 -7.49 -5.34
C ASP A 305 -0.11 -9.03 -5.41
N ILE A 306 -1.25 -9.60 -5.03
CA ILE A 306 -1.46 -11.05 -5.00
C ILE A 306 -2.75 -11.44 -5.75
N SER A 307 -2.65 -12.39 -6.68
CA SER A 307 -3.80 -12.86 -7.47
C SER A 307 -3.53 -14.22 -8.09
N ASP A 308 -4.58 -14.98 -8.40
CA ASP A 308 -4.48 -16.25 -9.12
C ASP A 308 -4.33 -15.98 -10.62
N ILE A 309 -3.08 -15.93 -11.11
CA ILE A 309 -2.81 -15.50 -12.50
C ILE A 309 -3.03 -16.62 -13.52
N ASN A 310 -3.15 -17.87 -13.07
CA ASN A 310 -3.28 -19.05 -13.94
C ASN A 310 -4.60 -19.82 -13.74
N ASN A 311 -5.47 -19.33 -12.85
CA ASN A 311 -6.76 -19.92 -12.47
C ASN A 311 -6.65 -21.33 -11.87
N ASP A 312 -5.61 -21.61 -11.08
CA ASP A 312 -5.43 -22.90 -10.40
C ASP A 312 -5.97 -22.92 -8.95
N GLY A 313 -6.58 -21.81 -8.50
CA GLY A 313 -7.14 -21.63 -7.18
C GLY A 313 -6.10 -21.26 -6.12
N LYS A 314 -4.87 -20.93 -6.50
CA LYS A 314 -3.82 -20.48 -5.59
C LYS A 314 -3.39 -19.08 -5.98
N LEU A 315 -3.20 -18.25 -4.97
CA LEU A 315 -2.77 -16.87 -5.17
C LEU A 315 -1.25 -16.82 -5.41
N ASP A 316 -0.86 -16.11 -6.46
CA ASP A 316 0.51 -15.83 -6.88
C ASP A 316 0.88 -14.40 -6.50
N LEU A 317 2.14 -14.18 -6.11
CA LEU A 317 2.60 -12.89 -5.61
C LEU A 317 3.46 -12.18 -6.66
N PHE A 318 3.09 -10.96 -7.02
CA PHE A 318 3.92 -10.06 -7.83
C PHE A 318 4.54 -8.99 -6.96
N VAL A 319 5.83 -8.72 -7.18
CA VAL A 319 6.59 -7.67 -6.50
C VAL A 319 7.32 -6.84 -7.54
N SER A 320 7.05 -5.54 -7.52
CA SER A 320 7.73 -4.55 -8.33
C SER A 320 9.03 -4.08 -7.68
N GLU A 321 10.01 -3.79 -8.52
CA GLU A 321 11.33 -3.30 -8.15
C GLU A 321 11.63 -2.00 -8.92
N MET A 322 12.60 -1.23 -8.45
CA MET A 322 13.04 0.02 -9.08
C MET A 322 13.80 -0.17 -10.41
N GLN A 323 13.61 -1.30 -11.11
CA GLN A 323 14.39 -1.63 -12.30
C GLN A 323 14.12 -0.60 -13.42
N PRO A 324 15.13 0.18 -13.86
CA PRO A 324 14.90 1.19 -14.87
C PRO A 324 14.51 0.59 -16.22
N TYR A 325 13.57 1.19 -16.95
CA TYR A 325 13.18 0.73 -18.29
C TYR A 325 14.35 0.75 -19.30
N TYR A 326 15.07 1.87 -19.40
CA TYR A 326 16.12 2.06 -20.41
C TYR A 326 17.46 1.39 -20.03
N ASN A 327 18.06 0.67 -20.99
CA ASN A 327 19.36 0.01 -20.83
C ASN A 327 20.48 0.92 -20.35
N LYS A 328 20.51 2.19 -20.80
CA LYS A 328 21.51 3.17 -20.31
C LYS A 328 21.40 3.37 -18.80
N ARG A 329 20.18 3.52 -18.28
CA ARG A 329 19.93 3.72 -16.85
C ARG A 329 20.20 2.43 -16.07
N LYS A 330 19.82 1.26 -16.60
CA LYS A 330 20.19 -0.05 -16.02
C LYS A 330 21.71 -0.16 -15.79
N LYS A 331 22.54 0.17 -16.80
CA LYS A 331 24.02 0.13 -16.68
C LYS A 331 24.62 1.13 -15.69
N LEU A 332 23.89 2.19 -15.33
CA LEU A 332 24.33 3.19 -14.35
C LEU A 332 23.86 2.86 -12.93
N PHE A 333 22.71 2.19 -12.78
CA PHE A 333 22.08 1.86 -11.50
C PHE A 333 22.40 0.45 -11.00
N GLN A 334 22.41 -0.56 -11.89
CA GLN A 334 22.63 -1.94 -11.50
C GLN A 334 24.10 -2.17 -11.16
N LYS A 335 24.37 -2.42 -9.88
CA LYS A 335 25.68 -2.85 -9.41
C LYS A 335 25.95 -4.27 -9.91
N GLY A 336 27.21 -4.54 -10.27
CA GLY A 336 27.62 -5.89 -10.65
C GLY A 336 27.49 -6.90 -9.50
N THR A 337 27.40 -8.18 -9.84
CA THR A 337 27.42 -9.27 -8.86
C THR A 337 28.72 -9.23 -8.06
N ASN A 338 28.62 -9.26 -6.73
CA ASN A 338 29.78 -9.17 -5.84
C ASN A 338 29.87 -10.43 -4.97
N TYR A 339 30.97 -11.18 -5.12
CA TYR A 339 31.23 -12.39 -4.32
C TYR A 339 31.27 -12.11 -2.81
N GLN A 340 31.72 -10.93 -2.38
CA GLN A 340 31.66 -10.54 -0.97
C GLN A 340 30.22 -10.42 -0.48
N ARG A 341 29.31 -9.88 -1.31
CA ARG A 341 27.88 -9.79 -0.97
C ARG A 341 27.29 -11.18 -0.75
N GLU A 342 27.64 -12.16 -1.59
CA GLU A 342 27.22 -13.56 -1.43
C GLU A 342 27.67 -14.14 -0.07
N ILE A 343 28.97 -13.98 0.27
CA ILE A 343 29.50 -14.44 1.55
C ILE A 343 28.80 -13.78 2.74
N LEU A 344 28.56 -12.46 2.65
CA LEU A 344 27.95 -11.70 3.73
C LEU A 344 26.46 -12.03 3.88
N THR A 345 25.74 -12.20 2.78
CA THR A 345 24.32 -12.63 2.77
C THR A 345 24.17 -13.93 3.55
N LYS A 346 24.99 -14.93 3.24
CA LYS A 346 25.01 -16.20 3.98
C LYS A 346 25.46 -16.05 5.43
N ARG A 347 26.48 -15.22 5.70
CA ARG A 347 27.03 -15.03 7.06
C ARG A 347 26.02 -14.38 8.01
N TYR A 348 25.26 -13.40 7.52
CA TYR A 348 24.29 -12.65 8.31
C TYR A 348 22.86 -13.18 8.18
N ASN A 349 22.66 -14.29 7.45
CA ASN A 349 21.37 -14.94 7.24
C ASN A 349 20.32 -14.03 6.61
N TYR A 350 20.72 -13.29 5.58
CA TYR A 350 19.82 -12.48 4.73
C TYR A 350 19.31 -13.34 3.56
N GLU A 351 18.18 -12.94 2.99
CA GLU A 351 17.65 -13.59 1.79
C GLU A 351 18.35 -13.14 0.51
N TYR A 352 18.32 -14.02 -0.49
CA TYR A 352 18.90 -13.77 -1.81
C TYR A 352 18.03 -12.85 -2.65
N GLN A 353 18.54 -11.65 -2.89
CA GLN A 353 17.81 -10.53 -3.50
C GLN A 353 18.46 -10.05 -4.80
N TYR A 354 17.63 -9.61 -5.77
CA TYR A 354 18.07 -9.21 -7.11
C TYR A 354 17.32 -7.95 -7.61
N THR A 355 18.02 -7.10 -8.35
CA THR A 355 17.47 -5.85 -8.95
C THR A 355 16.58 -6.14 -10.16
N ARG A 356 15.40 -6.72 -9.88
CA ARG A 356 14.35 -7.05 -10.83
C ARG A 356 13.02 -7.26 -10.11
N ASN A 357 11.93 -7.11 -10.85
CA ASN A 357 10.61 -7.57 -10.40
C ASN A 357 10.64 -9.09 -10.17
N THR A 358 9.80 -9.58 -9.27
CA THR A 358 9.56 -11.02 -9.11
C THR A 358 8.08 -11.34 -9.33
N LEU A 359 7.84 -12.47 -9.96
CA LEU A 359 6.52 -13.10 -10.03
C LEU A 359 6.66 -14.48 -9.40
N GLN A 360 6.10 -14.64 -8.22
CA GLN A 360 6.18 -15.83 -7.39
C GLN A 360 4.95 -16.69 -7.65
N LEU A 361 5.14 -17.76 -8.43
CA LEU A 361 4.09 -18.72 -8.74
C LEU A 361 3.92 -19.71 -7.59
N ASN A 362 2.70 -19.87 -7.09
CA ASN A 362 2.35 -20.76 -6.00
C ASN A 362 2.25 -22.22 -6.46
N ASN A 363 3.17 -23.06 -5.98
CA ASN A 363 3.23 -24.48 -6.35
C ASN A 363 2.46 -25.39 -5.38
N GLY A 364 1.71 -24.79 -4.45
CA GLY A 364 0.98 -25.47 -3.39
C GLY A 364 1.80 -25.70 -2.12
N ILE A 365 1.23 -26.48 -1.20
CA ILE A 365 1.74 -26.61 0.17
C ILE A 365 2.85 -27.66 0.28
N ASN A 366 3.93 -27.28 0.96
CA ASN A 366 4.94 -28.20 1.43
C ASN A 366 4.40 -29.04 2.59
N LYS A 367 4.22 -30.35 2.37
CA LYS A 367 3.70 -31.26 3.40
C LYS A 367 4.55 -31.34 4.69
N LYS A 368 5.82 -30.95 4.66
CA LYS A 368 6.70 -30.99 5.84
C LYS A 368 6.57 -29.75 6.71
N THR A 369 6.41 -28.57 6.09
CA THR A 369 6.37 -27.29 6.81
C THR A 369 4.96 -26.74 6.96
N GLY A 370 4.01 -27.20 6.15
CA GLY A 370 2.65 -26.63 6.10
C GLY A 370 2.57 -25.29 5.36
N LEU A 371 3.68 -24.80 4.79
CA LEU A 371 3.77 -23.51 4.11
C LEU A 371 3.69 -23.67 2.59
N PRO A 372 3.19 -22.68 1.84
CA PRO A 372 3.23 -22.68 0.38
C PRO A 372 4.66 -22.61 -0.14
N ILE A 373 4.90 -23.23 -1.30
CA ILE A 373 6.17 -23.17 -2.01
C ILE A 373 5.99 -22.30 -3.24
N PHE A 374 6.76 -21.23 -3.32
CA PHE A 374 6.74 -20.35 -4.48
C PHE A 374 7.95 -20.59 -5.40
N SER A 375 7.71 -20.41 -6.69
CA SER A 375 8.75 -20.40 -7.72
C SER A 375 8.78 -19.03 -8.37
N GLU A 376 9.95 -18.39 -8.39
CA GLU A 376 10.13 -17.13 -9.10
C GLU A 376 10.17 -17.43 -10.62
N ILE A 377 9.18 -16.92 -11.35
CA ILE A 377 8.99 -17.17 -12.79
C ILE A 377 9.10 -15.92 -13.66
N GLY A 378 9.46 -14.77 -13.10
CA GLY A 378 9.55 -13.50 -13.82
C GLY A 378 10.61 -13.50 -14.93
N MET A 379 11.59 -14.41 -14.90
CA MET A 379 12.54 -14.61 -16.01
C MET A 379 12.06 -15.59 -17.09
N PHE A 380 10.96 -16.32 -16.89
CA PHE A 380 10.40 -17.23 -17.89
C PHE A 380 9.37 -16.57 -18.80
N SER A 381 8.95 -15.33 -18.48
CA SER A 381 8.17 -14.54 -19.43
C SER A 381 9.08 -14.08 -20.57
N GLU A 382 8.82 -14.52 -21.80
CA GLU A 382 9.52 -14.09 -23.01
C GLU A 382 9.19 -12.62 -23.36
N VAL A 383 9.60 -11.68 -22.50
CA VAL A 383 9.39 -10.23 -22.71
C VAL A 383 10.72 -9.50 -22.84
#